data_AF-A0A9X2Q6S0-F1
#
_entry.id   AF-A0A9X2Q6S0-F1
#
_cell.length_a   1.000
_cell.length_b   1.000
_cell.length_c   1.000
_cell.angle_alpha   90.00
_cell.angle_beta   90.00
_cell.angle_gamma   90.00
#
_symmetry.space_group_name_H-M   'P 1'
#
loop_
_entity.id
_entity.type
_entity.pdbx_description
1 polymer ?
#
loop_
_entity_poly.entity_id
_entity_poly.type
_entity_poly.pdbx_seq_one_letter_code
_entity_poly.pdbx_strand_id
1 'polypeptide(L)' 'MAWHQRFADRWEVLKARYDERFYRMWTFYLLSCAGSFRSRHNQNWQLVLSPGRVRGDYRSVR' A
#
# COMPACT_ATOMS: atom_id res chain seq x y z
N MET A 1 -0.44 -5.97 -8.14
CA MET A 1 0.29 -6.24 -6.88
C MET A 1 1.74 -5.78 -7.06
N ALA A 2 1.91 -4.49 -7.37
CA ALA A 2 3.16 -4.00 -7.97
C ALA A 2 4.36 -4.12 -7.05
N TRP A 3 4.20 -3.84 -5.76
CA TRP A 3 5.31 -3.92 -4.80
C TRP A 3 5.78 -5.34 -4.57
N HIS A 4 4.85 -6.29 -4.38
CA HIS A 4 5.20 -7.71 -4.23
C HIS A 4 5.91 -8.27 -5.47
N GLN A 5 5.39 -7.98 -6.67
CA GLN A 5 6.01 -8.40 -7.93
C GLN A 5 7.45 -7.87 -8.03
N ARG A 6 7.62 -6.55 -7.89
CA ARG A 6 8.96 -5.93 -7.95
C ARG A 6 9.91 -6.45 -6.87
N PHE A 7 9.41 -6.76 -5.68
CA PHE A 7 10.21 -7.34 -4.61
C PHE A 7 10.69 -8.76 -4.95
N ALA A 8 9.78 -9.63 -5.39
CA ALA A 8 10.11 -11.00 -5.79
C ALA A 8 11.08 -11.02 -6.99
N ASP A 9 10.84 -10.19 -8.00
CA ASP A 9 11.69 -10.07 -9.19
C ASP A 9 13.13 -9.60 -8.86
N ARG A 10 13.31 -8.90 -7.72
CA ARG A 10 14.61 -8.37 -7.28
C ARG A 10 15.20 -9.14 -6.10
N TRP A 11 14.59 -10.24 -5.69
CA TRP A 11 15.05 -11.00 -4.51
C TRP A 11 16.49 -11.48 -4.65
N GLU A 12 16.91 -11.90 -5.85
CA GLU A 12 18.28 -12.34 -6.13
C GLU A 12 19.35 -11.31 -5.75
N VAL A 13 19.05 -10.02 -5.85
CA VAL A 13 19.95 -8.93 -5.44
C VAL A 13 19.82 -8.65 -3.94
N LEU A 14 18.59 -8.70 -3.41
CA LEU A 14 18.28 -8.36 -2.03
C LEU A 14 18.75 -9.43 -1.03
N LYS A 15 18.82 -10.70 -1.42
CA LYS A 15 19.26 -11.81 -0.58
C LYS A 15 20.72 -11.70 -0.13
N ALA A 16 21.52 -10.82 -0.74
CA ALA A 16 22.86 -10.49 -0.27
C ALA A 16 22.84 -9.75 1.08
N ARG A 17 21.72 -9.09 1.42
CA ARG A 17 21.56 -8.29 2.65
C ARG A 17 20.51 -8.86 3.62
N TYR A 18 19.57 -9.65 3.11
CA TYR A 18 18.44 -10.17 3.88
C TYR A 18 18.37 -11.69 3.78
N ASP A 19 17.85 -12.31 4.82
CA ASP A 19 17.71 -13.76 4.90
C ASP A 19 16.35 -14.26 4.39
N GLU A 20 16.23 -15.58 4.29
CA GLU A 20 15.00 -16.24 3.84
C GLU A 20 13.82 -15.96 4.79
N ARG A 21 14.09 -15.76 6.09
CA ARG A 21 13.05 -15.36 7.06
C ARG A 21 12.47 -14.00 6.69
N PHE A 22 13.32 -13.02 6.36
CA PHE A 22 12.88 -11.71 5.92
C PHE A 22 12.06 -11.80 4.63
N TYR A 23 12.51 -12.59 3.64
CA TYR A 23 11.77 -12.80 2.40
C TYR A 23 10.33 -13.26 2.64
N ARG A 24 10.17 -14.30 3.47
CA ARG A 24 8.87 -14.86 3.81
C ARG A 24 8.01 -13.86 4.57
N MET A 25 8.59 -13.16 5.54
CA MET A 25 7.88 -12.14 6.31
C MET A 25 7.41 -10.98 5.43
N TRP A 26 8.26 -10.46 4.56
CA TRP A 26 7.93 -9.33 3.68
C TRP A 26 6.91 -9.71 2.61
N THR A 27 7.04 -10.92 2.07
CA THR A 27 6.04 -11.52 1.17
C THR A 27 4.68 -11.62 1.87
N PHE A 28 4.64 -12.22 3.07
CA PHE A 28 3.42 -12.33 3.86
C PHE A 28 2.77 -10.97 4.12
N TYR A 29 3.57 -9.97 4.51
CA TYR A 29 3.10 -8.62 4.76
C TYR A 29 2.43 -8.00 3.52
N LEU A 30 3.12 -7.98 2.37
CA LEU A 30 2.61 -7.36 1.15
C LEU A 30 1.34 -8.06 0.63
N LEU A 31 1.31 -9.39 0.70
CA LEU A 31 0.15 -10.18 0.27
C LEU A 31 -1.04 -10.01 1.22
N SER A 32 -0.80 -9.98 2.54
CA SER A 32 -1.85 -9.80 3.55
C SER A 32 -2.48 -8.41 3.47
N CYS A 33 -1.66 -7.36 3.31
CA CYS A 33 -2.18 -6.01 3.07
C CYS A 33 -3.02 -5.97 1.79
N ALA A 34 -2.54 -6.55 0.69
CA ALA A 34 -3.31 -6.61 -0.55
C ALA A 34 -4.63 -7.37 -0.37
N GLY A 35 -4.64 -8.47 0.38
CA GLY A 35 -5.84 -9.23 0.74
C GLY A 35 -6.83 -8.38 1.54
N SER A 36 -6.36 -7.70 2.59
CA SER A 36 -7.19 -6.85 3.46
C SER A 36 -7.85 -5.67 2.71
N PHE A 37 -7.12 -5.02 1.80
CA PHE A 37 -7.71 -3.98 0.94
C PHE A 37 -8.71 -4.56 -0.07
N ARG A 38 -8.42 -5.71 -0.68
CA ARG A 38 -9.32 -6.37 -1.65
C ARG A 38 -10.62 -6.86 -1.01
N SER A 39 -10.55 -7.37 0.21
CA SER A 39 -11.73 -7.83 0.96
C SER A 39 -12.54 -6.68 1.57
N ARG A 40 -12.10 -5.43 1.37
CA ARG A 40 -12.68 -4.22 1.98
C ARG A 40 -12.62 -4.22 3.51
N HIS A 41 -11.75 -5.02 4.10
CA HIS A 41 -11.47 -4.96 5.53
C HIS A 41 -10.71 -3.67 5.88
N ASN A 42 -9.81 -3.22 5.00
CA ASN A 42 -9.11 -1.94 5.12
C ASN A 42 -9.58 -0.93 4.07
N GLN A 43 -9.56 0.36 4.44
CA GLN A 43 -9.97 1.49 3.60
C GLN A 43 -8.86 2.55 3.49
N ASN A 44 -8.86 3.30 2.40
CA ASN A 44 -7.98 4.45 2.21
C ASN A 44 -8.84 5.68 1.86
N TRP A 45 -8.95 6.62 2.80
CA TRP A 45 -9.81 7.79 2.66
C TRP A 45 -8.99 9.00 2.23
N GLN A 46 -9.58 9.80 1.35
CA GLN A 46 -9.10 11.15 1.07
C GLN A 46 -10.14 12.12 1.60
N LEU A 47 -9.78 12.84 2.66
CA LEU A 47 -10.64 13.79 3.33
C LEU A 47 -10.11 15.20 3.07
N VAL A 48 -10.98 16.07 2.54
CA VAL A 48 -10.71 17.50 2.39
C VAL A 48 -11.57 18.23 3.40
N LEU A 49 -10.93 18.95 4.32
CA LEU A 49 -11.59 19.59 5.46
C LEU A 49 -11.33 21.10 5.42
N SER A 50 -12.31 21.89 5.84
CA SER A 50 -12.20 23.35 5.94
C SER A 50 -12.93 23.84 7.20
N PRO A 51 -12.42 24.87 7.89
CA PRO A 51 -13.13 25.49 8.99
C PRO A 51 -14.37 26.25 8.45
N GLY A 52 -15.55 25.98 9.01
CA GLY A 52 -16.81 26.68 8.70
C GLY A 52 -17.59 26.16 7.48
N ARG A 53 -18.65 26.89 7.07
CA ARG A 53 -19.34 26.62 5.80
C ARG A 53 -18.44 27.08 4.65
N VAL A 54 -17.90 26.12 3.91
CA VAL A 54 -17.16 26.39 2.67
C VAL A 54 -18.08 27.14 1.71
N ARG A 55 -17.74 28.40 1.38
CA ARG A 55 -18.44 29.23 0.36
C ARG A 55 -17.83 29.10 -1.04
N GLY A 56 -16.72 28.38 -1.18
CA GLY A 56 -16.00 28.20 -2.46
C GLY A 56 -16.10 26.77 -2.98
N ASP A 57 -16.22 26.61 -4.29
CA ASP A 57 -16.35 25.31 -4.91
C ASP A 57 -15.03 24.51 -4.77
N TYR A 58 -15.01 23.50 -3.90
CA TYR A 58 -13.98 22.46 -4.00
C TYR A 58 -14.23 21.65 -5.27
N ARG A 59 -13.31 21.78 -6.23
CA ARG A 59 -13.30 20.96 -7.45
C ARG A 59 -12.22 19.90 -7.31
N SER A 60 -12.63 18.65 -7.20
CA SER A 60 -11.69 17.52 -7.27
C SER A 60 -11.06 17.46 -8.66
N VAL A 61 -9.76 17.21 -8.72
CA VAL A 61 -8.99 17.05 -9.99
C VAL A 61 -9.15 15.65 -10.60
N ARG A 62 -9.96 14.78 -9.97
CA ARG A 62 -10.06 13.36 -10.33
C ARG A 62 -10.93 13.11 -11.55
#